data_AF-A0A4C1WAQ0-F1
#
_entry.id   AF-A0A4C1WAQ0-F1
#
_cell.length_a   1.000
_cell.length_b   1.000
_cell.length_c   1.000
_cell.angle_alpha   90.00
_cell.angle_beta   90.00
_cell.angle_gamma   90.00
#
_symmetry.space_group_name_H-M   'P 1'
#
loop_
_entity.id
_entity.type
_entity.pdbx_description
1 polymer ?
#
loop_
_entity_poly.entity_id
_entity_poly.type
_entity_poly.pdbx_seq_one_letter_code
_entity_poly.pdbx_strand_id
1 'polypeptide(L)'
;MLTELGRSRCPRRVRPPGAAPLNAERSGLVQLASANAGDRQNRPRCGRGDLRARFRRGVPFQNHGGEILRGGWVSVELEVRPRWLVPDTNCFIDHLPLLQRVAAAPGQPYLLAVPLVVVTELEGLRRCGRVGGAAGAALGWLCGDAGAAVRFATSRGTLLASRTFTAERAEPRTTNDDRVLATALNLHANLASEPGEMPPYLYAF
;
A
#
# COMPACT_ATOMS: atom_id res chain seq x y z
N MET A 1 -0.74 41.36 0.65
CA MET A 1 0.24 40.40 0.11
C MET A 1 -0.03 39.04 0.73
N LEU A 2 -0.80 38.18 0.08
CA LEU A 2 -1.07 36.81 0.55
C LEU A 2 -0.99 35.83 -0.63
N THR A 3 0.14 35.11 -0.66
CA THR A 3 0.34 33.68 -0.95
C THR A 3 -0.34 33.04 -2.17
N GLU A 4 0.47 32.70 -3.17
CA GLU A 4 0.21 31.58 -4.09
C GLU A 4 0.67 30.26 -3.44
N LEU A 5 -0.28 29.33 -3.19
CA LEU A 5 0.00 27.94 -2.85
C LEU A 5 -0.17 27.08 -4.11
N GLY A 6 0.94 26.48 -4.56
CA GLY A 6 1.01 25.63 -5.74
C GLY A 6 0.09 24.41 -5.64
N ARG A 7 -0.90 24.36 -6.53
CA ARG A 7 -1.76 23.20 -6.76
C ARG A 7 -1.10 22.28 -7.77
N SER A 8 -0.56 21.15 -7.33
CA SER A 8 -0.10 20.09 -8.23
C SER A 8 -1.29 19.39 -8.87
N ARG A 9 -1.61 19.75 -10.12
CA ARG A 9 -2.61 19.06 -10.94
C ARG A 9 -1.98 17.82 -11.56
N CYS A 10 -2.66 16.68 -11.50
CA CYS A 10 -2.32 15.54 -12.34
C CYS A 10 -2.51 15.92 -13.83
N PRO A 11 -1.52 15.65 -14.71
CA PRO A 11 -1.65 15.98 -16.12
C PRO A 11 -2.73 15.13 -16.79
N ARG A 12 -3.59 15.76 -17.59
CA ARG A 12 -4.61 15.09 -18.42
C ARG A 12 -3.91 14.25 -19.50
N ARG A 13 -4.29 12.97 -19.63
CA ARG A 13 -3.82 12.07 -20.68
C ARG A 13 -4.37 12.53 -22.04
N VAL A 14 -3.48 12.78 -22.99
CA VAL A 14 -3.80 12.88 -24.42
C VAL A 14 -3.81 11.45 -24.99
N ARG A 15 -4.90 11.04 -25.65
CA ARG A 15 -4.98 9.75 -26.36
C ARG A 15 -4.06 9.79 -27.60
N PRO A 16 -3.22 8.78 -27.86
CA PRO A 16 -2.63 8.60 -29.18
C PRO A 16 -3.63 7.92 -30.13
N PRO A 17 -3.62 8.26 -31.44
CA PRO A 17 -4.43 7.57 -32.43
C PRO A 17 -3.71 6.36 -33.05
N GLY A 18 -4.48 5.36 -33.48
CA GLY A 18 -4.12 4.45 -34.57
C GLY A 18 -3.39 3.16 -34.18
N ALA A 19 -4.14 2.07 -34.08
CA ALA A 19 -3.62 0.71 -34.19
C ALA A 19 -3.48 0.32 -35.67
N ALA A 20 -2.40 -0.38 -36.02
CA ALA A 20 -2.28 -1.18 -37.25
C ALA A 20 -1.60 -2.53 -36.90
N PRO A 21 -1.98 -3.67 -37.52
CA PRO A 21 -1.51 -4.99 -37.09
C PRO A 21 -0.50 -5.65 -38.06
N LEU A 22 0.03 -6.82 -37.60
CA LEU A 22 0.78 -7.89 -38.32
C LEU A 22 2.27 -7.58 -38.56
N ASN A 23 3.25 -8.47 -38.30
CA ASN A 23 3.37 -9.85 -38.74
C ASN A 23 4.47 -10.64 -37.98
N ALA A 24 4.38 -11.97 -38.02
CA ALA A 24 5.41 -12.91 -37.58
C ALA A 24 6.52 -13.09 -38.64
N GLU A 25 7.77 -13.31 -38.23
CA GLU A 25 8.64 -14.42 -38.67
C GLU A 25 10.09 -14.31 -38.11
N ARG A 26 10.62 -15.50 -37.74
CA ARG A 26 12.00 -16.02 -37.85
C ARG A 26 13.16 -15.46 -37.01
N SER A 27 13.62 -16.35 -36.12
CA SER A 27 14.98 -16.94 -36.02
C SER A 27 16.21 -16.01 -36.04
N GLY A 28 16.97 -16.03 -34.94
CA GLY A 28 18.29 -15.40 -34.89
C GLY A 28 18.98 -15.59 -33.54
N LEU A 29 19.78 -16.64 -33.44
CA LEU A 29 20.69 -16.96 -32.35
C LEU A 29 21.76 -15.84 -32.26
N VAL A 30 21.87 -15.15 -31.12
CA VAL A 30 22.98 -14.19 -30.86
C VAL A 30 23.63 -14.47 -29.51
N GLN A 31 24.74 -15.17 -29.63
CA GLN A 31 25.98 -15.18 -28.83
C GLN A 31 26.04 -14.31 -27.56
N LEU A 32 26.27 -14.99 -26.43
CA LEU A 32 26.82 -14.40 -25.19
C LEU A 32 28.28 -14.00 -25.43
N ALA A 33 28.57 -12.70 -25.41
CA ALA A 33 29.93 -12.18 -25.35
C ALA A 33 30.35 -11.94 -23.90
N SER A 34 31.43 -12.62 -23.51
CA SER A 34 32.21 -12.43 -22.29
C SER A 34 33.23 -11.29 -22.47
N ALA A 35 33.39 -10.45 -21.45
CA ALA A 35 34.52 -9.57 -21.09
C ALA A 35 33.95 -8.31 -20.39
N ASN A 36 34.54 -7.69 -19.37
CA ASN A 36 35.83 -7.88 -18.71
C ASN A 36 35.74 -7.33 -17.28
N ALA A 37 36.58 -7.88 -16.41
CA ALA A 37 36.82 -7.38 -15.07
C ALA A 37 37.62 -6.06 -15.12
N GLY A 38 37.26 -5.13 -14.24
CA GLY A 38 38.08 -3.96 -13.93
C GLY A 38 37.27 -2.66 -13.93
N ASP A 39 36.64 -2.31 -12.82
CA ASP A 39 37.06 -1.11 -12.09
C ASP A 39 36.47 -1.11 -10.67
N ARG A 40 37.36 -0.94 -9.68
CA ARG A 40 37.04 -0.83 -8.26
C ARG A 40 37.30 0.62 -7.89
N GLN A 41 36.27 1.37 -7.50
CA GLN A 41 36.22 2.12 -6.23
C GLN A 41 34.93 2.93 -6.09
N ASN A 42 34.43 2.96 -4.86
CA ASN A 42 33.28 3.72 -4.36
C ASN A 42 31.86 3.33 -4.81
N ARG A 43 31.36 2.21 -4.25
CA ARG A 43 29.92 1.95 -4.06
C ARG A 43 29.60 1.93 -2.56
N PRO A 44 28.57 2.65 -2.09
CA PRO A 44 28.05 2.42 -0.74
C PRO A 44 27.50 0.99 -0.69
N ARG A 45 28.04 0.19 0.24
CA ARG A 45 27.62 -1.19 0.48
C ARG A 45 26.17 -1.18 0.99
N CYS A 46 25.20 -1.38 0.10
CA CYS A 46 23.88 -1.81 0.50
C CYS A 46 24.03 -3.22 1.10
N GLY A 47 24.09 -3.30 2.43
CA GLY A 47 24.29 -4.55 3.16
C GLY A 47 23.20 -5.55 2.80
N ARG A 48 23.53 -6.52 1.95
CA ARG A 48 22.87 -7.81 1.92
C ARG A 48 23.37 -8.57 3.14
N GLY A 49 22.64 -8.42 4.24
CA GLY A 49 22.72 -9.32 5.39
C GLY A 49 21.45 -10.13 5.41
N ASP A 50 21.58 -11.45 5.36
CA ASP A 50 20.52 -12.44 5.38
C ASP A 50 19.46 -12.18 6.46
N LEU A 51 18.28 -11.71 6.06
CA LEU A 51 17.09 -11.65 6.92
C LEU A 51 16.20 -12.90 6.80
N ARG A 52 16.72 -14.00 6.23
CA ARG A 52 16.04 -15.30 6.20
C ARG A 52 16.50 -16.28 7.29
N ALA A 53 17.28 -15.82 8.27
CA ALA A 53 17.77 -16.64 9.39
C ALA A 53 17.55 -16.01 10.79
N ARG A 54 16.59 -15.09 10.96
CA ARG A 54 16.24 -14.51 12.27
C ARG A 54 14.84 -14.85 12.78
N PHE A 55 14.23 -15.91 12.24
CA PHE A 55 12.95 -16.45 12.75
C PHE A 55 13.13 -17.66 13.68
N ARG A 56 14.26 -17.76 14.39
CA ARG A 56 14.51 -18.77 15.46
C ARG A 56 15.54 -18.33 16.51
N ARG A 57 15.41 -17.14 17.08
CA ARG A 57 16.02 -16.84 18.38
C ARG A 57 15.03 -16.06 19.21
N GLY A 58 14.44 -16.74 20.20
CA GLY A 58 13.64 -16.10 21.23
C GLY A 58 14.47 -15.01 21.88
N VAL A 59 13.94 -13.80 21.88
CA VAL A 59 14.45 -12.73 22.72
C VAL A 59 14.07 -13.12 24.15
N PRO A 60 15.01 -13.28 25.09
CA PRO A 60 14.66 -13.58 26.47
C PRO A 60 13.87 -12.40 27.03
N PHE A 61 12.59 -12.64 27.29
CA PHE A 61 11.75 -11.75 28.07
C PHE A 61 12.33 -11.71 29.48
N GLN A 62 12.83 -10.54 29.89
CA GLN A 62 13.33 -10.36 31.25
C GLN A 62 12.12 -10.48 32.19
N ASN A 63 12.14 -11.55 32.98
CA ASN A 63 11.12 -11.86 33.98
C ASN A 63 11.05 -10.73 35.01
N HIS A 64 9.99 -9.93 34.94
CA HIS A 64 9.41 -9.25 36.11
C HIS A 64 8.08 -9.95 36.46
N GLY A 65 8.13 -11.29 36.52
CA GLY A 65 7.00 -12.17 36.79
C GLY A 65 6.76 -12.40 38.28
N GLY A 66 6.56 -11.32 39.04
CA GLY A 66 6.30 -11.39 40.49
C GLY A 66 4.90 -11.00 40.95
N GLU A 67 4.07 -10.35 40.10
CA GLU A 67 2.88 -9.66 40.63
C GLU A 67 1.66 -9.55 39.70
N ILE A 68 1.55 -10.38 38.66
CA ILE A 68 0.42 -10.35 37.68
C ILE A 68 -0.42 -11.65 37.73
N LEU A 69 -0.47 -12.33 38.87
CA LEU A 69 -1.26 -13.57 39.03
C LEU A 69 -2.40 -13.42 40.06
N ARG A 70 -3.05 -12.26 40.12
CA ARG A 70 -4.28 -12.05 40.91
C ARG A 70 -5.51 -11.65 40.09
N GLY A 71 -5.36 -11.31 38.81
CA GLY A 71 -6.47 -11.10 37.89
C GLY A 71 -6.68 -12.35 37.04
N GLY A 72 -7.88 -12.91 37.05
CA GLY A 72 -8.22 -14.08 36.25
C GLY A 72 -7.89 -13.90 34.77
N TRP A 73 -7.53 -14.99 34.11
CA TRP A 73 -7.25 -15.02 32.68
C TRP A 73 -8.54 -14.71 31.91
N VAL A 74 -8.65 -13.54 31.30
CA VAL A 74 -9.72 -13.22 30.35
C VAL A 74 -9.26 -13.68 28.97
N SER A 75 -9.90 -14.71 28.43
CA SER A 75 -9.72 -15.10 27.03
C SER A 75 -10.61 -14.22 26.15
N VAL A 76 -10.04 -13.64 25.11
CA VAL A 76 -10.77 -12.89 24.09
C VAL A 76 -10.70 -13.68 22.79
N GLU A 77 -11.87 -14.06 22.26
CA GLU A 77 -11.99 -14.66 20.94
C GLU A 77 -12.42 -13.59 19.93
N LEU A 78 -11.73 -13.52 18.78
CA LEU A 78 -11.98 -12.55 17.72
C LEU A 78 -12.55 -13.25 16.48
N GLU A 79 -13.78 -12.93 16.13
CA GLU A 79 -14.33 -13.27 14.82
C GLU A 79 -13.90 -12.24 13.78
N VAL A 80 -13.24 -12.68 12.69
CA VAL A 80 -12.74 -11.80 11.64
C VAL A 80 -13.56 -11.97 10.35
N ARG A 81 -14.31 -10.93 9.98
CA ARG A 81 -15.00 -10.81 8.68
C ARG A 81 -14.46 -9.61 7.92
N PRO A 82 -13.38 -9.77 7.12
CA PRO A 82 -12.72 -8.64 6.49
C PRO A 82 -13.58 -8.03 5.39
N ARG A 83 -13.86 -6.73 5.49
CA ARG A 83 -14.49 -5.92 4.42
C ARG A 83 -13.54 -4.85 3.90
N TRP A 84 -12.73 -4.26 4.77
CA TRP A 84 -11.78 -3.22 4.40
C TRP A 84 -10.36 -3.73 4.52
N LEU A 85 -9.58 -3.57 3.46
CA LEU A 85 -8.16 -3.86 3.42
C LEU A 85 -7.41 -2.53 3.35
N VAL A 86 -6.44 -2.36 4.24
CA VAL A 86 -5.62 -1.15 4.32
C VAL A 86 -4.20 -1.51 3.87
N PRO A 87 -3.88 -1.34 2.57
CA PRO A 87 -2.55 -1.67 2.05
C PRO A 87 -1.50 -0.65 2.50
N ASP A 88 -0.30 -1.14 2.84
CA ASP A 88 0.90 -0.32 3.06
C ASP A 88 1.64 -0.05 1.73
N THR A 89 2.76 0.67 1.80
CA THR A 89 3.58 0.97 0.61
C THR A 89 4.16 -0.29 -0.04
N ASN A 90 4.60 -1.27 0.74
CA ASN A 90 5.18 -2.50 0.18
C ASN A 90 4.14 -3.33 -0.56
N CYS A 91 2.88 -3.34 -0.13
CA CYS A 91 1.78 -3.96 -0.87
C CYS A 91 1.70 -3.42 -2.32
N PHE A 92 1.92 -2.12 -2.52
CA PHE A 92 1.93 -1.54 -3.86
C PHE A 92 3.22 -1.82 -4.62
N ILE A 93 4.37 -1.81 -3.95
CA ILE A 93 5.66 -2.05 -4.62
C ILE A 93 5.78 -3.51 -5.08
N ASP A 94 5.42 -4.46 -4.23
CA ASP A 94 5.68 -5.88 -4.45
C ASP A 94 4.45 -6.65 -4.96
N HIS A 95 3.24 -6.13 -4.70
CA HIS A 95 1.99 -6.88 -4.86
C HIS A 95 0.88 -6.12 -5.60
N LEU A 96 1.21 -5.09 -6.38
CA LEU A 96 0.24 -4.35 -7.20
C LEU A 96 -0.71 -5.25 -8.02
N PRO A 97 -0.25 -6.32 -8.71
CA PRO A 97 -1.17 -7.19 -9.44
C PRO A 97 -2.20 -7.90 -8.54
N LEU A 98 -1.86 -8.19 -7.28
CA LEU A 98 -2.81 -8.78 -6.32
C LEU A 98 -3.88 -7.76 -5.94
N LEU A 99 -3.47 -6.53 -5.61
CA LEU A 99 -4.40 -5.44 -5.28
C LEU A 99 -5.36 -5.13 -6.42
N GLN A 100 -4.85 -5.12 -7.66
CA GLN A 100 -5.66 -4.96 -8.87
C GLN A 100 -6.70 -6.06 -9.03
N ARG A 101 -6.31 -7.33 -8.80
CA ARG A 101 -7.24 -8.46 -8.86
C ARG A 101 -8.31 -8.38 -7.79
N VAL A 102 -7.95 -8.04 -6.55
CA VAL A 102 -8.93 -7.85 -5.47
C VAL A 102 -9.93 -6.75 -5.84
N ALA A 103 -9.45 -5.61 -6.31
CA ALA A 103 -10.30 -4.47 -6.66
C ALA A 103 -11.20 -4.73 -7.90
N ALA A 104 -10.78 -5.60 -8.82
CA ALA A 104 -11.50 -5.89 -10.06
C ALA A 104 -12.37 -7.17 -10.00
N ALA A 105 -12.19 -8.02 -9.00
CA ALA A 105 -12.89 -9.30 -8.91
C ALA A 105 -14.42 -9.06 -8.74
N PRO A 106 -15.27 -9.62 -9.61
CA PRO A 106 -16.72 -9.47 -9.48
C PRO A 106 -17.25 -10.16 -8.22
N GLY A 107 -18.19 -9.53 -7.52
CA GLY A 107 -18.92 -10.13 -6.39
C GLY A 107 -18.11 -10.36 -5.10
N GLN A 108 -16.83 -9.97 -5.07
CA GLN A 108 -16.01 -10.05 -3.87
C GLN A 108 -16.38 -8.94 -2.85
N PRO A 109 -16.26 -9.20 -1.52
CA PRO A 109 -16.74 -8.27 -0.50
C PRO A 109 -15.68 -7.24 -0.03
N TYR A 110 -14.46 -7.26 -0.56
CA TYR A 110 -13.34 -6.45 -0.05
C TYR A 110 -13.24 -5.08 -0.72
N LEU A 111 -12.91 -4.06 0.06
CA LEU A 111 -12.67 -2.70 -0.38
C LEU A 111 -11.28 -2.28 0.05
N LEU A 112 -10.54 -1.62 -0.84
CA LEU A 112 -9.22 -1.07 -0.51
C LEU A 112 -9.41 0.34 0.05
N ALA A 113 -8.96 0.56 1.29
CA ALA A 113 -8.82 1.88 1.90
C ALA A 113 -7.34 2.27 1.92
N VAL A 114 -6.90 2.99 0.90
CA VAL A 114 -5.50 3.37 0.70
C VAL A 114 -5.15 4.56 1.60
N PRO A 115 -4.23 4.42 2.56
CA PRO A 115 -3.80 5.52 3.40
C PRO A 115 -3.15 6.65 2.59
N LEU A 116 -3.47 7.91 2.88
CA LEU A 116 -2.84 9.05 2.20
C LEU A 116 -1.32 9.11 2.39
N VAL A 117 -0.82 8.63 3.53
CA VAL A 117 0.63 8.52 3.78
C VAL A 117 1.31 7.61 2.75
N VAL A 118 0.67 6.48 2.39
CA VAL A 118 1.18 5.54 1.40
C VAL A 118 1.25 6.18 0.02
N VAL A 119 0.24 6.98 -0.36
CA VAL A 119 0.28 7.69 -1.65
C VAL A 119 1.43 8.70 -1.70
N THR A 120 1.65 9.41 -0.59
CA THR A 120 2.76 10.38 -0.46
C THR A 120 4.12 9.67 -0.52
N GLU A 121 4.27 8.51 0.12
CA GLU A 121 5.48 7.70 0.03
C GLU A 121 5.74 7.23 -1.41
N LEU A 122 4.72 6.70 -2.09
CA LEU A 122 4.83 6.28 -3.49
C LEU A 122 5.27 7.43 -4.39
N GLU A 123 4.77 8.66 -4.16
CA GLU A 123 5.20 9.85 -4.91
C GLU A 123 6.68 10.14 -4.71
N GLY A 124 7.17 10.05 -3.47
CA GLY A 124 8.58 10.20 -3.15
C GLY A 124 9.45 9.10 -3.77
N LEU A 125 8.95 7.85 -3.78
CA LEU A 125 9.66 6.68 -4.30
C LEU A 125 9.79 6.67 -5.82
N ARG A 126 8.98 7.42 -6.58
CA ARG A 126 9.08 7.50 -8.06
C ARG A 126 10.48 7.86 -8.55
N ARG A 127 11.22 8.62 -7.76
CA ARG A 127 12.58 9.10 -8.09
C ARG A 127 13.67 8.09 -7.70
N CYS A 128 13.32 7.00 -7.00
CA CYS A 128 14.26 5.98 -6.58
C CYS A 128 14.58 5.04 -7.75
N GLY A 129 15.88 4.83 -8.05
CA GLY A 129 16.29 3.96 -9.15
C GLY A 129 15.94 2.48 -8.98
N ARG A 130 15.74 2.00 -7.74
CA ARG A 130 15.44 0.59 -7.45
C ARG A 130 13.95 0.24 -7.60
N VAL A 131 13.07 1.12 -7.13
CA VAL A 131 11.62 0.84 -7.01
C VAL A 131 10.75 1.90 -7.68
N GLY A 132 11.34 2.93 -8.29
CA GLY A 132 10.60 4.06 -8.86
C GLY A 132 9.67 3.68 -10.01
N GLY A 133 10.04 2.67 -10.81
CA GLY A 133 9.15 2.10 -11.83
C GLY A 133 7.89 1.48 -11.22
N ALA A 134 8.05 0.67 -10.16
CA ALA A 134 6.91 0.06 -9.45
C ALA A 134 6.03 1.12 -8.76
N ALA A 135 6.65 2.09 -8.08
CA ALA A 135 5.94 3.21 -7.47
C ALA A 135 5.17 4.04 -8.51
N GLY A 136 5.78 4.29 -9.67
CA GLY A 136 5.14 4.98 -10.79
C GLY A 136 3.95 4.21 -11.37
N ALA A 137 4.06 2.89 -11.51
CA ALA A 137 2.96 2.04 -11.97
C ALA A 137 1.80 2.01 -10.96
N ALA A 138 2.10 1.91 -9.66
CA ALA A 138 1.11 1.95 -8.60
C ALA A 138 0.33 3.27 -8.60
N LEU A 139 1.01 4.41 -8.69
CA LEU A 139 0.36 5.72 -8.79
C LEU A 139 -0.45 5.89 -10.07
N GLY A 140 0.06 5.40 -11.20
CA GLY A 140 -0.68 5.39 -12.47
C GLY A 140 -2.01 4.66 -12.34
N TRP A 141 -2.01 3.50 -11.67
CA TRP A 141 -3.22 2.76 -11.37
C TRP A 141 -4.15 3.51 -10.41
N LEU A 142 -3.64 3.98 -9.28
CA LEU A 142 -4.43 4.70 -8.26
C LEU A 142 -5.12 5.96 -8.80
N CYS A 143 -4.45 6.72 -9.68
CA CYS A 143 -5.00 7.95 -10.24
C CYS A 143 -5.92 7.72 -11.46
N GLY A 144 -5.72 6.63 -12.21
CA GLY A 144 -6.45 6.35 -13.44
C GLY A 144 -7.45 5.21 -13.29
N ASP A 145 -6.94 3.99 -13.36
CA ASP A 145 -7.73 2.78 -13.59
C ASP A 145 -8.25 2.11 -12.31
N ALA A 146 -7.96 2.68 -11.13
CA ALA A 146 -8.56 2.22 -9.89
C ALA A 146 -10.10 2.26 -10.02
N GLY A 147 -10.77 1.17 -9.68
CA GLY A 147 -12.24 1.08 -9.72
C GLY A 147 -12.92 1.72 -8.52
N ALA A 148 -14.24 1.55 -8.40
CA ALA A 148 -15.01 2.01 -7.23
C ALA A 148 -14.64 1.29 -5.93
N ALA A 149 -14.03 0.09 -6.03
CA ALA A 149 -13.56 -0.70 -4.89
C ALA A 149 -12.32 -0.11 -4.19
N VAL A 150 -11.73 0.97 -4.72
CA VAL A 150 -10.55 1.63 -4.14
C VAL A 150 -10.94 3.03 -3.67
N ARG A 151 -10.73 3.30 -2.38
CA ARG A 151 -10.96 4.59 -1.74
C ARG A 151 -9.71 5.03 -1.01
N PHE A 152 -9.52 6.35 -0.89
CA PHE A 152 -8.42 6.92 -0.13
C PHE A 152 -8.89 7.26 1.29
N ALA A 153 -8.02 7.09 2.26
CA ALA A 153 -8.34 7.28 3.67
C ALA A 153 -7.28 8.13 4.39
N THR A 154 -7.75 9.04 5.24
CA THR A 154 -6.90 9.82 6.16
C THR A 154 -6.44 8.97 7.34
N SER A 155 -5.44 9.42 8.10
CA SER A 155 -5.07 8.75 9.37
C SER A 155 -6.17 8.83 10.42
N ARG A 156 -7.14 9.75 10.26
CA ARG A 156 -8.36 9.84 11.07
C ARG A 156 -9.49 8.91 10.62
N GLY A 157 -9.24 8.05 9.63
CA GLY A 157 -10.23 7.07 9.15
C GLY A 157 -11.34 7.68 8.28
N THR A 158 -11.16 8.91 7.77
CA THR A 158 -12.14 9.52 6.86
C THR A 158 -11.88 9.05 5.43
N LEU A 159 -12.89 8.47 4.78
CA LEU A 159 -12.84 8.09 3.37
C LEU A 159 -13.05 9.31 2.49
N LEU A 160 -12.15 9.53 1.53
CA LEU A 160 -12.27 10.63 0.58
C LEU A 160 -13.31 10.32 -0.50
N ALA A 161 -14.13 11.32 -0.84
CA ALA A 161 -15.06 11.27 -1.97
C ALA A 161 -14.36 11.50 -3.32
N SER A 162 -13.24 12.21 -3.32
CA SER A 162 -12.46 12.54 -4.51
C SER A 162 -11.09 11.89 -4.48
N ARG A 163 -10.54 11.61 -5.67
CA ARG A 163 -9.16 11.16 -5.88
C ARG A 163 -8.15 12.30 -5.92
N THR A 164 -8.62 13.54 -5.84
CA THR A 164 -7.75 14.70 -5.64
C THR A 164 -7.54 14.87 -4.15
N PHE A 165 -6.30 14.75 -3.69
CA PHE A 165 -5.97 14.94 -2.29
C PHE A 165 -4.77 15.88 -2.15
N THR A 166 -4.75 16.58 -1.02
CA THR A 166 -3.59 17.31 -0.53
C THR A 166 -2.92 16.46 0.53
N ALA A 167 -1.59 16.50 0.62
CA ALA A 167 -0.86 15.77 1.65
C ALA A 167 -1.48 16.03 3.04
N GLU A 168 -1.78 14.97 3.76
CA GLU A 168 -2.33 15.06 5.10
C GLU A 168 -1.24 15.55 6.08
N ARG A 169 -1.60 16.52 6.93
CA ARG A 169 -0.70 17.09 7.93
C ARG A 169 -0.25 16.00 8.90
N ALA A 170 1.05 15.71 8.90
CA ALA A 170 1.65 14.77 9.82
C ALA A 170 1.74 15.37 11.23
N GLU A 171 1.42 14.56 12.24
CA GLU A 171 1.72 14.92 13.62
C GLU A 171 3.21 14.68 13.93
N PRO A 172 3.86 15.60 14.66
CA PRO A 172 5.27 15.45 14.99
C PRO A 172 5.47 14.16 15.79
N ARG A 173 6.51 13.38 15.40
CA ARG A 173 6.90 12.08 15.99
C ARG A 173 6.07 10.86 15.61
N THR A 174 5.10 10.97 14.69
CA THR A 174 4.40 9.79 14.15
C THR A 174 5.19 9.21 12.97
N THR A 175 5.39 7.89 12.96
CA THR A 175 5.98 7.18 11.82
C THR A 175 4.91 6.92 10.75
N ASN A 176 5.35 6.54 9.54
CA ASN A 176 4.39 6.19 8.49
C ASN A 176 3.62 4.91 8.84
N ASP A 177 4.26 3.96 9.52
CA ASP A 177 3.62 2.75 10.05
C ASP A 177 2.52 3.10 11.07
N ASP A 178 2.80 4.02 12.00
CA ASP A 178 1.81 4.50 12.96
C ASP A 178 0.60 5.12 12.25
N ARG A 179 0.83 5.84 11.15
CA ARG A 179 -0.24 6.46 10.37
C ARG A 179 -1.07 5.43 9.60
N VAL A 180 -0.45 4.39 9.04
CA VAL A 180 -1.16 3.29 8.39
C VAL A 180 -2.02 2.53 9.42
N LEU A 181 -1.45 2.25 10.60
CA LEU A 181 -2.18 1.61 11.70
C LEU A 181 -3.33 2.50 12.20
N ALA A 182 -3.08 3.80 12.39
CA ALA A 182 -4.11 4.76 12.78
C ALA A 182 -5.23 4.84 11.75
N THR A 183 -4.92 4.82 10.44
CA THR A 183 -5.93 4.72 9.38
C THR A 183 -6.80 3.48 9.59
N ALA A 184 -6.21 2.30 9.83
CA ALA A 184 -6.97 1.06 10.02
C ALA A 184 -7.88 1.10 11.25
N LEU A 185 -7.35 1.52 12.40
CA LEU A 185 -8.10 1.59 13.66
C LEU A 185 -9.23 2.61 13.59
N ASN A 186 -8.95 3.82 13.11
CA ASN A 186 -9.95 4.88 13.03
C ASN A 186 -11.00 4.60 11.95
N LEU A 187 -10.61 3.97 10.84
CA LEU A 187 -11.57 3.55 9.82
C LEU A 187 -12.56 2.54 10.39
N HIS A 188 -12.06 1.55 11.14
CA HIS A 188 -12.93 0.58 11.81
C HIS A 188 -13.88 1.27 12.80
N ALA A 189 -13.35 2.15 13.65
CA ALA A 189 -14.16 2.88 14.62
C ALA A 189 -15.26 3.74 13.96
N ASN A 190 -14.91 4.47 12.90
CA ASN A 190 -15.86 5.33 12.19
C ASN A 190 -16.97 4.49 11.53
N LEU A 191 -16.61 3.40 10.83
CA LEU A 191 -17.58 2.55 10.16
C LEU A 191 -18.46 1.74 11.13
N ALA A 192 -17.94 1.39 12.31
CA ALA A 192 -18.72 0.75 13.37
C ALA A 192 -19.70 1.72 14.03
N SER A 193 -19.40 3.03 14.00
CA SER A 193 -20.26 4.08 14.55
C SER A 193 -21.38 4.55 13.62
N GLU A 194 -21.33 4.21 12.32
CA GLU A 194 -22.41 4.51 11.37
C GLU A 194 -23.65 3.67 11.70
N PRO A 195 -24.78 4.27 12.12
CA PRO A 195 -25.99 3.53 12.41
C PRO A 195 -26.70 3.21 11.09
N GLY A 196 -26.62 1.96 10.63
CA GLY A 196 -27.62 1.44 9.68
C GLY A 196 -27.12 0.72 8.42
N GLU A 197 -26.31 -0.33 8.55
CA GLU A 197 -26.31 -1.39 7.54
C GLU A 197 -26.73 -2.69 8.23
N MET A 198 -28.05 -2.94 8.22
CA MET A 198 -28.59 -4.27 8.52
C MET A 198 -27.86 -5.25 7.59
N PRO A 199 -27.19 -6.27 8.14
CA PRO A 199 -26.40 -7.14 7.31
C PRO A 199 -27.29 -7.95 6.35
N PRO A 200 -26.79 -8.27 5.14
CA PRO A 200 -27.57 -8.95 4.09
C PRO A 200 -28.12 -10.32 4.50
N TYR A 201 -27.62 -10.91 5.59
CA TYR A 201 -28.12 -12.18 6.15
C TYR A 201 -29.46 -12.05 6.91
N LEU A 202 -29.96 -10.83 7.14
CA LEU A 202 -31.29 -10.60 7.74
C LEU A 202 -32.43 -10.50 6.71
N TYR A 203 -32.16 -10.69 5.42
CA TYR A 203 -33.17 -10.75 4.34
C TYR A 203 -33.51 -12.18 3.90
N ALA A 204 -32.98 -13.19 4.56
CA ALA A 204 -33.13 -14.60 4.16
C ALA A 204 -33.71 -15.44 5.30
N PHE A 205 -34.94 -15.14 5.75
CA PHE A 205 -35.88 -16.08 6.36
C PHE A 205 -37.31 -15.58 6.16
#